data_AF-A0A0M0WWK6-F1
#
_entry.id   AF-A0A0M0WWK6-F1
#
_cell.length_a   1.000
_cell.length_b   1.000
_cell.length_c   1.000
_cell.angle_alpha   90.00
_cell.angle_beta   90.00
_cell.angle_gamma   90.00
#
_symmetry.space_group_name_H-M   'P 1'
#
loop_
_entity.id
_entity.type
_entity.pdbx_description
1 polymer ?
#
loop_
_entity_poly.entity_id
_entity_poly.type
_entity_poly.pdbx_seq_one_letter_code
_entity_poly.pdbx_strand_id
1 'polypeptide(L)'
;MDDKQFEKRMELLKKSYDRMESQLDPEAVFAQIEAENATQHSPGIITTKKPPSRWQKPAVWIASIASVLLVGVFVSSYVINPSTFVQTAEQEQEQAKENAYDEWLSNLTKKYQEKREQMSKELDIPEKEFSEIVQIADNELYDLSKRKEMVLRIQNANDNYRKGVETDILDNLQTPRERIQSIETYENPMSFEESYYFYSGYSHSAEEIASYYSNKLAPYEKVLSQKPKSLPADLNKLIATAEKQYLELQYNGQSYSFRPNPVFGKDAPEYIDRLHPNVLGYFKYLATGSLLVGGDLLYSREDSATILRLYEKTLVADNSTDMDKFNVLKGEFENTWLTIFKGTDTNPIRTKTGQFKPEYMDLLTTIANGEYGEAMRKTAQLILDEIKLTGQSKTLEQLTTYDIWMGILYAREDLFMQTEDGTTSIAINPDWIEQTKTLYNSYVETRDDTIINTLNPINIVSLFLYAHGTGDREIAQRLLTDDLDIDTVVQFEGMENFKALHEIGGSSLHIKAEVRSEARGVIGQQLSFKLTSVVTKNGEQHYLISAINE
;
A
#
# COMPACT_ATOMS: atom_id res chain seq x y z
N MET A 1 -6.33 35.69 -26.50
CA MET A 1 -5.26 35.67 -27.52
C MET A 1 -5.90 35.97 -28.88
N ASP A 2 -5.10 36.23 -29.92
CA ASP A 2 -5.61 36.41 -31.29
C ASP A 2 -5.56 35.07 -32.03
N ASP A 3 -6.70 34.58 -32.50
CA ASP A 3 -6.84 33.23 -33.08
C ASP A 3 -5.93 33.02 -34.30
N LYS A 4 -5.62 34.10 -35.03
CA LYS A 4 -4.69 34.09 -36.18
C LYS A 4 -3.25 33.74 -35.77
N GLN A 5 -2.88 33.96 -34.50
CA GLN A 5 -1.60 33.49 -33.97
C GLN A 5 -1.63 31.99 -33.62
N PHE A 6 -2.80 31.45 -33.27
CA PHE A 6 -2.96 30.02 -33.01
C PHE A 6 -2.95 29.22 -34.32
N GLU A 7 -3.74 29.62 -35.32
CA GLU A 7 -3.74 29.01 -36.66
C GLU A 7 -2.33 28.99 -37.26
N LYS A 8 -1.62 30.11 -37.20
CA LYS A 8 -0.26 30.24 -37.74
C LYS A 8 0.78 29.39 -37.00
N ARG A 9 0.59 29.11 -35.71
CA ARG A 9 1.40 28.14 -34.95
C ARG A 9 1.06 26.71 -35.37
N MET A 10 -0.22 26.39 -35.57
CA MET A 10 -0.66 25.05 -35.96
C MET A 10 -0.24 24.70 -37.40
N GLU A 11 -0.28 25.66 -38.33
CA GLU A 11 0.25 25.50 -39.69
C GLU A 11 1.77 25.23 -39.66
N LEU A 12 2.53 25.95 -38.83
CA LEU A 12 3.97 25.70 -38.65
C LEU A 12 4.25 24.33 -38.03
N LEU A 13 3.45 23.91 -37.04
CA LEU A 13 3.59 22.59 -36.40
C LEU A 13 3.34 21.47 -37.42
N LYS A 14 2.23 21.54 -38.17
CA LYS A 14 1.92 20.61 -39.25
C LYS A 14 3.02 20.59 -40.31
N LYS A 15 3.51 21.75 -40.73
CA LYS A 15 4.60 21.90 -41.71
C LYS A 15 5.96 21.43 -41.20
N SER A 16 6.11 21.18 -39.90
CA SER A 16 7.25 20.47 -39.30
C SER A 16 7.03 18.95 -39.27
N TYR A 17 5.78 18.50 -39.10
CA TYR A 17 5.40 17.08 -39.11
C TYR A 17 5.43 16.49 -40.52
N ASP A 18 4.82 17.19 -41.49
CA ASP A 18 4.84 16.89 -42.94
C ASP A 18 6.26 16.96 -43.56
N ARG A 19 7.29 17.29 -42.77
CA ARG A 19 8.73 17.30 -43.15
C ARG A 19 9.54 16.15 -42.56
N MET A 20 8.98 15.37 -41.64
CA MET A 20 9.60 14.12 -41.20
C MET A 20 9.24 13.01 -42.19
N GLU A 21 9.92 13.00 -43.34
CA GLU A 21 9.90 11.83 -44.22
C GLU A 21 10.50 10.62 -43.48
N SER A 22 9.93 9.44 -43.73
CA SER A 22 10.33 8.19 -43.10
C SER A 22 11.67 7.68 -43.64
N GLN A 23 12.78 8.30 -43.21
CA GLN A 23 14.15 7.89 -43.52
C GLN A 23 14.93 7.50 -42.25
N LEU A 24 14.36 6.58 -41.47
CA LEU A 24 15.12 5.67 -40.62
C LEU A 24 14.99 4.28 -41.23
N ASP A 25 15.98 3.91 -42.05
CA ASP A 25 16.19 2.53 -42.51
C ASP A 25 16.78 1.73 -41.33
N PRO A 26 16.04 0.78 -40.73
CA PRO A 26 16.53 0.06 -39.57
C PRO A 26 17.69 -0.87 -39.92
N GLU A 27 17.70 -1.44 -41.14
CA GLU A 27 18.75 -2.37 -41.58
C GLU A 27 20.08 -1.63 -41.75
N ALA A 28 20.04 -0.42 -42.30
CA ALA A 28 21.22 0.45 -42.35
C ALA A 28 21.76 0.84 -40.97
N VAL A 29 20.87 1.12 -40.00
CA VAL A 29 21.27 1.45 -38.62
C VAL A 29 21.87 0.23 -37.89
N PHE A 30 21.26 -0.95 -38.01
CA PHE A 30 21.81 -2.17 -37.42
C PHE A 30 23.16 -2.57 -38.05
N ALA A 31 23.29 -2.46 -39.39
CA ALA A 31 24.57 -2.70 -40.07
C ALA A 31 25.69 -1.75 -39.61
N GLN A 32 25.35 -0.50 -39.28
CA GLN A 32 26.31 0.47 -38.73
C GLN A 32 26.73 0.12 -37.29
N ILE A 33 25.79 -0.35 -36.45
CA ILE A 33 26.05 -0.81 -35.08
C ILE A 33 26.92 -2.09 -35.07
N GLU A 34 26.67 -3.04 -35.97
CA GLU A 34 27.51 -4.24 -36.11
C GLU A 34 28.94 -3.89 -36.58
N ALA A 35 29.09 -2.91 -37.48
CA ALA A 35 30.39 -2.43 -37.95
C ALA A 35 31.21 -1.74 -36.84
N GLU A 36 30.60 -0.94 -35.96
CA GLU A 36 31.30 -0.35 -34.81
C GLU A 36 31.71 -1.42 -33.79
N ASN A 37 30.81 -2.36 -33.47
CA ASN A 37 31.10 -3.47 -32.54
C ASN A 37 32.27 -4.35 -33.02
N ALA A 38 32.37 -4.61 -34.33
CA ALA A 38 33.51 -5.35 -34.91
C ALA A 38 34.88 -4.66 -34.72
N THR A 39 34.91 -3.35 -34.40
CA THR A 39 36.14 -2.55 -34.35
C THR A 39 36.78 -2.50 -32.95
N GLN A 40 36.07 -2.90 -31.88
CA GLN A 40 36.59 -2.81 -30.50
C GLN A 40 37.44 -4.02 -30.04
N HIS A 41 37.61 -5.06 -30.86
CA HIS A 41 38.35 -6.27 -30.49
C HIS A 41 39.48 -6.62 -31.46
N SER A 42 40.59 -5.88 -31.38
CA SER A 42 41.90 -6.31 -31.89
C SER A 42 43.06 -5.60 -31.17
N PRO A 43 43.97 -6.32 -30.49
CA PRO A 43 45.16 -5.71 -29.89
C PRO A 43 46.15 -5.24 -30.98
N GLY A 44 46.63 -4.00 -30.86
CA GLY A 44 47.34 -3.33 -31.94
C GLY A 44 48.77 -3.83 -32.20
N ILE A 45 49.16 -3.87 -33.48
CA ILE A 45 50.55 -4.00 -33.94
C ILE A 45 50.86 -2.87 -34.93
N ILE A 46 51.58 -1.85 -34.48
CA ILE A 46 51.98 -0.72 -35.34
C ILE A 46 53.30 -1.08 -36.06
N THR A 47 53.22 -1.46 -37.33
CA THR A 47 54.41 -1.64 -38.18
C THR A 47 54.75 -0.37 -38.95
N THR A 48 56.01 0.07 -38.86
CA THR A 48 56.51 1.31 -39.46
C THR A 48 56.62 1.28 -40.99
N LYS A 49 56.34 2.41 -41.67
CA LYS A 49 56.86 2.71 -43.02
C LYS A 49 56.98 4.22 -43.33
N LYS A 50 58.22 4.65 -43.62
CA LYS A 50 58.58 5.79 -44.50
C LYS A 50 58.82 5.22 -45.94
N PRO A 51 59.07 5.97 -47.03
CA PRO A 51 59.52 7.38 -47.18
C PRO A 51 58.63 8.14 -48.23
N PRO A 52 59.07 9.15 -49.04
CA PRO A 52 60.27 10.01 -49.03
C PRO A 52 59.97 11.54 -49.06
N SER A 53 61.00 12.38 -49.26
CA SER A 53 60.88 13.85 -49.42
C SER A 53 61.62 14.37 -50.66
N ARG A 54 61.29 15.60 -51.11
CA ARG A 54 62.18 16.50 -51.90
C ARG A 54 61.61 17.93 -52.10
N TRP A 55 62.38 18.94 -51.68
CA TRP A 55 62.76 20.21 -52.39
C TRP A 55 61.65 21.18 -52.88
N GLN A 56 61.80 22.52 -53.05
CA GLN A 56 62.73 23.65 -52.71
C GLN A 56 61.96 24.96 -53.10
N LYS A 57 62.25 26.25 -52.78
CA LYS A 57 63.25 27.03 -52.00
C LYS A 57 62.65 28.45 -51.66
N PRO A 58 63.23 29.28 -50.77
CA PRO A 58 62.67 30.61 -50.39
C PRO A 58 63.46 31.86 -50.91
N ALA A 59 62.80 33.03 -50.98
CA ALA A 59 63.37 34.41 -50.86
C ALA A 59 62.26 35.47 -50.60
N VAL A 60 62.32 36.45 -49.66
CA VAL A 60 63.01 37.79 -49.56
C VAL A 60 62.69 38.75 -50.74
N TRP A 61 62.30 40.05 -50.66
CA TRP A 61 62.59 41.23 -49.78
C TRP A 61 61.35 42.19 -49.60
N ILE A 62 61.03 42.78 -48.43
CA ILE A 62 61.42 44.07 -47.77
C ILE A 62 60.83 45.41 -48.33
N ALA A 63 60.02 46.08 -47.49
CA ALA A 63 59.87 47.54 -47.24
C ALA A 63 58.90 47.70 -46.01
N SER A 64 59.05 48.47 -44.91
CA SER A 64 59.78 49.71 -44.54
C SER A 64 59.28 51.00 -45.22
N ILE A 65 58.97 52.12 -44.53
CA ILE A 65 58.90 52.41 -43.08
C ILE A 65 58.01 53.66 -42.83
N ALA A 66 57.60 53.90 -41.57
CA ALA A 66 57.06 55.17 -41.01
C ALA A 66 55.74 55.79 -41.56
N SER A 67 54.67 55.61 -40.78
CA SER A 67 53.86 56.72 -40.24
C SER A 67 53.36 56.28 -38.85
N VAL A 68 54.19 56.46 -37.81
CA VAL A 68 54.20 57.65 -36.93
C VAL A 68 53.10 57.57 -35.85
N LEU A 69 53.55 57.15 -34.65
CA LEU A 69 53.09 57.55 -33.31
C LEU A 69 51.58 57.79 -33.07
N LEU A 70 50.90 56.86 -32.36
CA LEU A 70 49.98 57.22 -31.25
C LEU A 70 49.46 56.08 -30.32
N VAL A 71 50.01 54.86 -30.30
CA VAL A 71 49.57 53.78 -29.37
C VAL A 71 50.72 53.23 -28.51
N GLY A 72 51.49 54.13 -27.88
CA GLY A 72 52.72 53.80 -27.16
C GLY A 72 52.63 53.70 -25.63
N VAL A 73 51.42 53.55 -25.04
CA VAL A 73 51.19 53.82 -23.60
C VAL A 73 50.60 52.64 -22.79
N PHE A 74 50.14 51.56 -23.43
CA PHE A 74 49.35 50.50 -22.75
C PHE A 74 49.90 49.06 -22.84
N VAL A 75 51.19 48.85 -23.08
CA VAL A 75 51.80 47.48 -23.19
C VAL A 75 53.06 47.28 -22.33
N SER A 76 53.33 48.17 -21.37
CA SER A 76 54.50 48.07 -20.45
C SER A 76 54.16 47.49 -19.07
N SER A 77 52.89 47.24 -18.75
CA SER A 77 52.43 46.88 -17.40
C SER A 77 52.05 45.42 -17.19
N TYR A 78 52.32 44.52 -18.15
CA TYR A 78 51.83 43.13 -18.14
C TYR A 78 52.91 42.06 -18.37
N VAL A 79 54.16 42.33 -17.98
CA VAL A 79 55.27 41.36 -18.04
C VAL A 79 56.02 41.23 -16.70
N ILE A 80 55.32 41.42 -15.57
CA ILE A 80 55.74 40.87 -14.26
C ILE A 80 54.52 40.28 -13.55
N ASN A 81 54.22 39.03 -13.88
CA ASN A 81 53.78 38.02 -12.92
C ASN A 81 53.96 36.64 -13.55
N PRO A 82 54.54 35.64 -12.87
CA PRO A 82 54.38 34.26 -13.30
C PRO A 82 52.92 33.89 -13.16
N SER A 83 52.31 33.35 -14.21
CA SER A 83 50.96 32.81 -14.14
C SER A 83 50.96 31.50 -13.36
N THR A 84 50.93 31.61 -12.02
CA THR A 84 50.23 30.63 -11.19
C THR A 84 48.85 30.41 -11.80
N PHE A 85 48.43 29.15 -11.93
CA PHE A 85 47.04 28.85 -12.26
C PHE A 85 46.15 29.49 -11.19
N VAL A 86 45.52 30.61 -11.53
CA VAL A 86 44.36 31.10 -10.78
C VAL A 86 43.21 30.23 -11.24
N GLN A 87 42.92 29.17 -10.49
CA GLN A 87 41.62 28.53 -10.57
C GLN A 87 40.60 29.63 -10.30
N THR A 88 39.63 29.84 -11.19
CA THR A 88 38.53 30.75 -10.87
C THR A 88 37.75 30.16 -9.70
N ALA A 89 37.15 31.01 -8.86
CA ALA A 89 36.38 30.54 -7.70
C ALA A 89 35.26 29.54 -8.09
N GLU A 90 34.77 29.61 -9.33
CA GLU A 90 33.86 28.64 -9.94
C GLU A 90 34.52 27.25 -10.12
N GLN A 91 35.76 27.17 -10.61
CA GLN A 91 36.51 25.92 -10.73
C GLN A 91 36.90 25.33 -9.37
N GLU A 92 37.25 26.16 -8.39
CA GLU A 92 37.50 25.71 -7.02
C GLU A 92 36.22 25.14 -6.38
N GLN A 93 35.06 25.78 -6.61
CA GLN A 93 33.76 25.27 -6.14
C GLN A 93 33.31 24.01 -6.86
N GLU A 94 33.51 23.90 -8.17
CA GLU A 94 33.15 22.72 -8.96
C GLU A 94 34.00 21.51 -8.55
N GLN A 95 35.32 21.69 -8.41
CA GLN A 95 36.22 20.65 -7.92
C GLN A 95 35.94 20.27 -6.44
N ALA A 96 35.51 21.21 -5.60
CA ALA A 96 35.06 20.91 -4.24
C ALA A 96 33.77 20.07 -4.22
N LYS A 97 32.79 20.37 -5.10
CA LYS A 97 31.56 19.58 -5.26
C LYS A 97 31.86 18.16 -5.75
N GLU A 98 32.82 18.01 -6.66
CA GLU A 98 33.29 16.69 -7.13
C GLU A 98 33.96 15.87 -6.03
N ASN A 99 34.90 16.45 -5.28
CA ASN A 99 35.56 15.76 -4.17
C ASN A 99 34.54 15.33 -3.10
N ALA A 100 33.60 16.21 -2.76
CA ALA A 100 32.52 15.90 -1.83
C ALA A 100 31.53 14.85 -2.37
N TYR A 101 31.45 14.63 -3.69
CA TYR A 101 30.71 13.50 -4.27
C TYR A 101 31.47 12.18 -4.10
N ASP A 102 32.76 12.16 -4.42
CA ASP A 102 33.57 10.94 -4.35
C ASP A 102 33.72 10.46 -2.89
N GLU A 103 33.83 11.37 -1.92
CA GLU A 103 33.79 11.06 -0.48
C GLU A 103 32.44 10.47 -0.04
N TRP A 104 31.32 11.05 -0.49
CA TRP A 104 29.99 10.52 -0.19
C TRP A 104 29.78 9.13 -0.79
N LEU A 105 30.11 8.93 -2.08
CA LEU A 105 29.96 7.65 -2.75
C LEU A 105 30.86 6.57 -2.12
N SER A 106 32.07 6.93 -1.68
CA SER A 106 32.96 6.04 -0.92
C SER A 106 32.35 5.61 0.43
N ASN A 107 31.79 6.57 1.18
CA ASN A 107 31.11 6.28 2.44
C ASN A 107 29.83 5.44 2.26
N LEU A 108 29.03 5.71 1.22
CA LEU A 108 27.87 4.90 0.84
C LEU A 108 28.29 3.48 0.46
N THR A 109 29.30 3.33 -0.42
CA THR A 109 29.84 2.02 -0.84
C THR A 109 30.30 1.20 0.37
N LYS A 110 30.94 1.85 1.36
CA LYS A 110 31.33 1.18 2.60
C LYS A 110 30.12 0.71 3.42
N LYS A 111 29.15 1.60 3.69
CA LYS A 111 27.91 1.25 4.42
C LYS A 111 27.16 0.10 3.74
N TYR A 112 27.05 0.16 2.42
CA TYR A 112 26.46 -0.88 1.58
C TYR A 112 27.15 -2.23 1.77
N GLN A 113 28.49 -2.28 1.70
CA GLN A 113 29.24 -3.51 1.91
C GLN A 113 29.08 -4.08 3.33
N GLU A 114 29.10 -3.23 4.36
CA GLU A 114 28.87 -3.62 5.76
C GLU A 114 27.44 -4.20 5.95
N LYS A 115 26.41 -3.55 5.38
CA LYS A 115 25.02 -4.03 5.37
C LYS A 115 24.85 -5.35 4.60
N ARG A 116 25.43 -5.44 3.40
CA ARG A 116 25.36 -6.63 2.52
C ARG A 116 26.00 -7.85 3.18
N GLU A 117 27.12 -7.67 3.87
CA GLU A 117 27.78 -8.75 4.61
C GLU A 117 26.98 -9.15 5.87
N GLN A 118 26.36 -8.21 6.58
CA GLN A 118 25.44 -8.49 7.70
C GLN A 118 24.24 -9.33 7.23
N MET A 119 23.55 -8.87 6.17
CA MET A 119 22.35 -9.50 5.63
C MET A 119 22.62 -10.93 5.12
N SER A 120 23.73 -11.15 4.38
CA SER A 120 24.15 -12.48 3.94
C SER A 120 24.39 -13.44 5.11
N LYS A 121 25.09 -12.99 6.16
CA LYS A 121 25.36 -13.79 7.38
C LYS A 121 24.10 -14.09 8.18
N GLU A 122 23.15 -13.17 8.24
CA GLU A 122 21.90 -13.34 8.98
C GLU A 122 20.95 -14.34 8.30
N LEU A 123 20.86 -14.28 6.96
CA LEU A 123 19.99 -15.14 6.16
C LEU A 123 20.62 -16.51 5.81
N ASP A 124 21.91 -16.72 6.10
CA ASP A 124 22.64 -17.98 5.81
C ASP A 124 22.61 -18.36 4.31
N ILE A 125 22.50 -17.36 3.43
CA ILE A 125 22.39 -17.54 1.97
C ILE A 125 23.79 -17.51 1.33
N PRO A 126 24.17 -18.51 0.52
CA PRO A 126 25.42 -18.49 -0.23
C PRO A 126 25.49 -17.28 -1.18
N GLU A 127 26.66 -16.67 -1.32
CA GLU A 127 26.87 -15.44 -2.12
C GLU A 127 26.26 -15.48 -3.52
N LYS A 128 26.24 -16.64 -4.19
CA LYS A 128 25.64 -16.76 -5.53
C LYS A 128 24.14 -16.46 -5.50
N GLU A 129 23.36 -17.25 -4.76
CA GLU A 129 21.91 -16.98 -4.61
C GLU A 129 21.62 -15.67 -3.87
N PHE A 130 22.52 -15.19 -3.00
CA PHE A 130 22.35 -13.91 -2.33
C PHE A 130 22.51 -12.72 -3.30
N SER A 131 23.43 -12.78 -4.25
CA SER A 131 23.61 -11.76 -5.29
C SER A 131 22.41 -11.63 -6.24
N GLU A 132 21.57 -12.66 -6.34
CA GLU A 132 20.31 -12.63 -7.09
C GLU A 132 19.24 -11.80 -6.32
N ILE A 133 19.25 -11.82 -4.98
CA ILE A 133 18.32 -11.06 -4.11
C ILE A 133 18.70 -9.57 -4.03
N VAL A 134 19.99 -9.25 -3.86
CA VAL A 134 20.43 -7.84 -3.71
C VAL A 134 20.69 -7.12 -5.05
N GLN A 135 20.31 -7.73 -6.17
CA GLN A 135 20.67 -7.28 -7.52
C GLN A 135 20.23 -5.84 -7.82
N ILE A 136 19.06 -5.41 -7.33
CA ILE A 136 18.55 -4.05 -7.52
C ILE A 136 19.51 -3.03 -6.90
N ALA A 137 19.89 -3.24 -5.64
CA ALA A 137 20.76 -2.32 -4.91
C ALA A 137 22.23 -2.39 -5.38
N ASP A 138 22.72 -3.57 -5.80
CA ASP A 138 24.03 -3.73 -6.47
C ASP A 138 24.06 -2.92 -7.79
N ASN A 139 22.96 -2.93 -8.57
CA ASN A 139 22.82 -2.14 -9.80
C ASN A 139 22.74 -0.62 -9.51
N GLU A 140 21.95 -0.18 -8.54
CA GLU A 140 21.79 1.23 -8.18
C GLU A 140 23.12 1.85 -7.74
N LEU A 141 23.87 1.17 -6.87
CA LEU A 141 25.21 1.61 -6.45
C LEU A 141 26.21 1.64 -7.62
N TYR A 142 26.16 0.65 -8.52
CA TYR A 142 26.97 0.64 -9.73
C TYR A 142 26.64 1.84 -10.64
N ASP A 143 25.36 2.15 -10.84
CA ASP A 143 24.94 3.25 -11.70
C ASP A 143 25.37 4.62 -11.17
N LEU A 144 25.36 4.83 -9.85
CA LEU A 144 25.96 6.02 -9.23
C LEU A 144 27.43 6.18 -9.65
N SER A 145 28.22 5.13 -9.58
CA SER A 145 29.64 5.14 -9.98
C SER A 145 29.87 5.51 -11.46
N LYS A 146 28.84 5.40 -12.31
CA LYS A 146 28.88 5.79 -13.74
C LYS A 146 28.26 7.15 -14.03
N ARG A 147 27.39 7.67 -13.15
CA ARG A 147 26.53 8.84 -13.42
C ARG A 147 26.86 10.08 -12.57
N LYS A 148 28.10 10.22 -12.08
CA LYS A 148 28.60 11.37 -11.29
C LYS A 148 28.10 12.73 -11.78
N GLU A 149 28.27 13.05 -13.06
CA GLU A 149 27.81 14.33 -13.64
C GLU A 149 26.28 14.54 -13.59
N MET A 150 25.49 13.46 -13.67
CA MET A 150 24.03 13.52 -13.59
C MET A 150 23.59 13.73 -12.15
N VAL A 151 24.19 13.01 -11.19
CA VAL A 151 23.91 13.18 -9.76
C VAL A 151 24.28 14.59 -9.29
N LEU A 152 25.44 15.12 -9.69
CA LEU A 152 25.84 16.49 -9.40
C LEU A 152 24.86 17.52 -10.00
N ARG A 153 24.37 17.29 -11.23
CA ARG A 153 23.35 18.15 -11.85
C ARG A 153 22.02 18.12 -11.10
N ILE A 154 21.53 16.95 -10.70
CA ILE A 154 20.26 16.80 -9.94
C ILE A 154 20.40 17.41 -8.54
N GLN A 155 21.52 17.20 -7.84
CA GLN A 155 21.73 17.74 -6.50
C GLN A 155 21.69 19.27 -6.47
N ASN A 156 22.23 19.96 -7.50
CA ASN A 156 22.13 21.43 -7.60
C ASN A 156 20.69 21.95 -7.69
N ALA A 157 19.69 21.09 -7.89
CA ALA A 157 18.25 21.41 -7.85
C ALA A 157 17.51 20.80 -6.64
N ASN A 158 18.16 19.92 -5.87
CA ASN A 158 17.61 19.27 -4.68
C ASN A 158 18.74 18.80 -3.74
N ASP A 159 19.02 19.57 -2.70
CA ASP A 159 20.08 19.27 -1.72
C ASP A 159 19.89 17.92 -1.01
N ASN A 160 18.63 17.48 -0.83
CA ASN A 160 18.30 16.21 -0.18
C ASN A 160 18.47 14.98 -1.10
N TYR A 161 18.71 15.15 -2.41
CA TYR A 161 18.72 14.05 -3.38
C TYR A 161 19.64 12.89 -2.98
N ARG A 162 20.88 13.19 -2.54
CA ARG A 162 21.82 12.17 -2.08
C ARG A 162 21.33 11.39 -0.86
N LYS A 163 20.62 12.06 0.06
CA LYS A 163 20.11 11.41 1.28
C LYS A 163 18.97 10.45 0.94
N GLY A 164 18.08 10.82 -0.01
CA GLY A 164 17.05 9.92 -0.52
C GLY A 164 17.68 8.66 -1.11
N VAL A 165 18.55 8.82 -2.11
CA VAL A 165 19.26 7.71 -2.77
C VAL A 165 20.06 6.82 -1.78
N GLU A 166 20.66 7.42 -0.76
CA GLU A 166 21.35 6.67 0.30
C GLU A 166 20.39 5.89 1.21
N THR A 167 19.19 6.41 1.50
CA THR A 167 18.11 5.65 2.15
C THR A 167 17.63 4.52 1.25
N ASP A 168 17.25 4.81 0.00
CA ASP A 168 16.65 3.85 -0.94
C ASP A 168 17.55 2.59 -1.09
N ILE A 169 18.84 2.81 -1.36
CA ILE A 169 19.85 1.73 -1.54
C ILE A 169 20.07 0.90 -0.26
N LEU A 170 20.04 1.54 0.92
CA LEU A 170 20.26 0.85 2.20
C LEU A 170 19.00 0.17 2.74
N ASP A 171 17.82 0.65 2.35
CA ASP A 171 16.53 0.05 2.66
C ASP A 171 16.25 -1.17 1.77
N ASN A 172 16.80 -1.19 0.55
CA ASN A 172 16.92 -2.40 -0.27
C ASN A 172 17.92 -3.44 0.31
N LEU A 173 18.67 -3.11 1.37
CA LEU A 173 19.51 -4.02 2.17
C LEU A 173 18.99 -4.21 3.62
N GLN A 174 17.67 -4.24 3.81
CA GLN A 174 17.06 -4.66 5.07
C GLN A 174 16.62 -6.13 5.00
N THR A 175 16.90 -6.92 6.04
CA THR A 175 16.20 -8.19 6.22
C THR A 175 14.71 -7.95 6.56
N PRO A 176 13.81 -8.91 6.28
CA PRO A 176 12.41 -8.83 6.72
C PRO A 176 12.29 -8.59 8.23
N ARG A 177 13.20 -9.13 9.04
CA ARG A 177 13.31 -8.86 10.47
C ARG A 177 13.65 -7.40 10.78
N GLU A 178 14.72 -6.87 10.19
CA GLU A 178 15.13 -5.46 10.37
C GLU A 178 14.03 -4.48 9.93
N ARG A 179 13.35 -4.77 8.82
CA ARG A 179 12.25 -3.94 8.32
C ARG A 179 11.06 -3.95 9.28
N ILE A 180 10.65 -5.11 9.81
CA ILE A 180 9.62 -5.15 10.85
C ILE A 180 10.08 -4.43 12.12
N GLN A 181 11.36 -4.50 12.49
CA GLN A 181 11.92 -3.73 13.61
C GLN A 181 11.91 -2.21 13.40
N SER A 182 11.83 -1.69 12.17
CA SER A 182 11.74 -0.22 11.98
C SER A 182 10.41 0.37 12.47
N ILE A 183 9.35 -0.44 12.59
CA ILE A 183 8.07 -0.05 13.21
C ILE A 183 8.26 0.36 14.68
N GLU A 184 9.28 -0.17 15.37
CA GLU A 184 9.62 0.23 16.74
C GLU A 184 9.99 1.73 16.85
N THR A 185 10.41 2.37 15.75
CA THR A 185 10.78 3.79 15.73
C THR A 185 9.60 4.77 15.67
N TYR A 186 8.38 4.32 15.37
CA TYR A 186 7.20 5.18 15.27
C TYR A 186 6.61 5.47 16.66
N GLU A 187 6.56 6.74 17.07
CA GLU A 187 6.01 7.13 18.39
C GLU A 187 4.49 6.92 18.51
N ASN A 188 3.77 6.94 17.39
CA ASN A 188 2.31 6.82 17.29
C ASN A 188 1.92 5.69 16.32
N PRO A 189 0.66 5.21 16.35
CA PRO A 189 0.12 4.39 15.26
C PRO A 189 0.21 5.12 13.92
N MET A 190 0.54 4.38 12.86
CA MET A 190 0.69 4.89 11.49
C MET A 190 -0.66 5.16 10.83
N SER A 191 -0.69 6.08 9.86
CA SER A 191 -1.82 6.25 8.94
C SER A 191 -1.99 5.02 8.04
N PHE A 192 -3.10 4.96 7.29
CA PHE A 192 -3.29 3.92 6.27
C PHE A 192 -2.19 3.98 5.20
N GLU A 193 -1.85 5.18 4.74
CA GLU A 193 -0.86 5.46 3.69
C GLU A 193 0.56 5.09 4.16
N GLU A 194 0.93 5.47 5.38
CA GLU A 194 2.21 5.09 6.00
C GLU A 194 2.32 3.57 6.13
N SER A 195 1.25 2.93 6.61
CA SER A 195 1.19 1.47 6.78
C SER A 195 1.21 0.72 5.44
N TYR A 196 0.58 1.27 4.40
CA TYR A 196 0.59 0.71 3.05
C TYR A 196 1.95 0.89 2.37
N TYR A 197 2.59 2.05 2.52
CA TYR A 197 3.96 2.30 2.05
C TYR A 197 4.94 1.32 2.71
N PHE A 198 4.84 1.16 4.04
CA PHE A 198 5.61 0.16 4.79
C PHE A 198 5.36 -1.26 4.29
N TYR A 199 4.09 -1.68 4.15
CA TYR A 199 3.72 -2.98 3.59
C TYR A 199 4.31 -3.19 2.20
N SER A 200 4.24 -2.18 1.33
CA SER A 200 4.62 -2.33 -0.06
C SER A 200 6.13 -2.55 -0.24
N GLY A 201 6.95 -1.87 0.57
CA GLY A 201 8.38 -2.16 0.69
C GLY A 201 8.65 -3.53 1.33
N TYR A 202 7.97 -3.85 2.44
CA TYR A 202 8.15 -5.13 3.15
C TYR A 202 7.87 -6.35 2.27
N SER A 203 6.73 -6.37 1.55
CA SER A 203 6.27 -7.56 0.83
C SER A 203 7.34 -8.07 -0.13
N HIS A 204 7.87 -7.20 -0.99
CA HIS A 204 8.86 -7.57 -2.02
C HIS A 204 10.08 -8.29 -1.43
N SER A 205 10.72 -7.68 -0.43
CA SER A 205 11.87 -8.28 0.28
C SER A 205 11.53 -9.59 0.99
N ALA A 206 10.32 -9.71 1.53
CA ALA A 206 9.88 -10.92 2.24
C ALA A 206 9.48 -12.05 1.28
N GLU A 207 8.89 -11.73 0.13
CA GLU A 207 8.45 -12.66 -0.92
C GLU A 207 9.64 -13.32 -1.62
N GLU A 208 10.71 -12.58 -1.91
CA GLU A 208 11.94 -13.13 -2.50
C GLU A 208 12.68 -14.08 -1.55
N ILE A 209 12.85 -13.66 -0.29
CA ILE A 209 13.54 -14.47 0.73
C ILE A 209 12.71 -15.71 1.10
N ALA A 210 11.38 -15.59 1.18
CA ALA A 210 10.48 -16.74 1.34
C ALA A 210 10.54 -17.69 0.13
N SER A 211 10.66 -17.15 -1.09
CA SER A 211 10.84 -17.95 -2.31
C SER A 211 12.17 -18.70 -2.30
N TYR A 212 13.27 -18.06 -1.91
CA TYR A 212 14.58 -18.71 -1.73
C TYR A 212 14.48 -19.91 -0.78
N TYR A 213 13.97 -19.71 0.46
CA TYR A 213 13.88 -20.81 1.42
C TYR A 213 12.90 -21.90 0.97
N SER A 214 11.79 -21.52 0.30
CA SER A 214 10.83 -22.49 -0.26
C SER A 214 11.46 -23.36 -1.34
N ASN A 215 12.28 -22.79 -2.22
CA ASN A 215 13.02 -23.55 -3.24
C ASN A 215 14.03 -24.54 -2.62
N LYS A 216 14.51 -24.29 -1.39
CA LYS A 216 15.33 -25.26 -0.64
C LYS A 216 14.51 -26.38 0.03
N LEU A 217 13.18 -26.34 0.05
CA LEU A 217 12.33 -27.39 0.63
C LEU A 217 12.15 -28.63 -0.27
N ALA A 218 12.37 -28.51 -1.59
CA ALA A 218 12.12 -29.59 -2.56
C ALA A 218 12.77 -30.97 -2.21
N PRO A 219 14.01 -31.06 -1.67
CA PRO A 219 14.58 -32.34 -1.22
C PRO A 219 13.86 -32.97 -0.01
N TYR A 220 13.06 -32.19 0.72
CA TYR A 220 12.49 -32.54 2.01
C TYR A 220 10.96 -32.72 2.00
N GLU A 221 10.25 -32.48 0.90
CA GLU A 221 8.78 -32.59 0.83
C GLU A 221 8.25 -33.91 1.40
N LYS A 222 8.91 -35.02 1.07
CA LYS A 222 8.58 -36.36 1.57
C LYS A 222 8.79 -36.51 3.08
N VAL A 223 9.79 -35.81 3.64
CA VAL A 223 10.07 -35.79 5.08
C VAL A 223 9.01 -34.99 5.81
N LEU A 224 8.69 -33.79 5.32
CA LEU A 224 7.65 -32.90 5.87
C LEU A 224 6.28 -33.60 5.86
N SER A 225 5.92 -34.23 4.74
CA SER A 225 4.69 -35.01 4.57
C SER A 225 4.55 -36.19 5.54
N GLN A 226 5.66 -36.71 6.07
CA GLN A 226 5.68 -37.82 7.02
C GLN A 226 5.59 -37.40 8.49
N LYS A 227 5.64 -36.09 8.79
CA LYS A 227 5.59 -35.52 10.16
C LYS A 227 6.43 -36.30 11.20
N PRO A 228 7.73 -36.53 10.94
CA PRO A 228 8.61 -37.31 11.82
C PRO A 228 8.84 -36.62 13.16
N LYS A 229 9.18 -37.40 14.19
CA LYS A 229 9.50 -36.89 15.55
C LYS A 229 10.76 -36.00 15.61
N SER A 230 11.55 -35.98 14.55
CA SER A 230 12.78 -35.19 14.42
C SER A 230 13.04 -34.92 12.94
N LEU A 231 13.20 -33.66 12.56
CA LEU A 231 13.60 -33.27 11.21
C LEU A 231 15.13 -33.42 11.04
N PRO A 232 15.65 -33.53 9.79
CA PRO A 232 17.06 -33.37 9.47
C PRO A 232 17.68 -32.07 10.01
N ALA A 233 18.97 -32.06 10.32
CA ALA A 233 19.63 -30.93 11.00
C ALA A 233 19.78 -29.68 10.09
N ASP A 234 19.98 -29.90 8.80
CA ASP A 234 19.93 -28.91 7.72
C ASP A 234 18.53 -28.31 7.57
N LEU A 235 17.48 -29.14 7.54
CA LEU A 235 16.08 -28.67 7.49
C LEU A 235 15.68 -27.89 8.75
N ASN A 236 16.09 -28.33 9.95
CA ASN A 236 15.88 -27.56 11.17
C ASN A 236 16.59 -26.20 11.12
N LYS A 237 17.82 -26.13 10.59
CA LYS A 237 18.54 -24.86 10.42
C LYS A 237 17.81 -23.94 9.43
N LEU A 238 17.36 -24.48 8.28
CA LEU A 238 16.59 -23.75 7.28
C LEU A 238 15.33 -23.11 7.88
N ILE A 239 14.53 -23.90 8.61
CA ILE A 239 13.33 -23.43 9.30
C ILE A 239 13.68 -22.38 10.36
N ALA A 240 14.64 -22.66 11.24
CA ALA A 240 15.03 -21.74 12.32
C ALA A 240 15.74 -20.45 11.85
N THR A 241 16.21 -20.37 10.61
CA THR A 241 16.66 -19.13 9.98
C THR A 241 15.48 -18.37 9.35
N ALA A 242 14.57 -19.08 8.68
CA ALA A 242 13.36 -18.49 8.09
C ALA A 242 12.39 -17.92 9.15
N GLU A 243 12.15 -18.63 10.26
CA GLU A 243 11.28 -18.19 11.36
C GLU A 243 11.74 -16.86 11.97
N LYS A 244 13.06 -16.62 12.09
CA LYS A 244 13.63 -15.34 12.55
C LYS A 244 13.30 -14.16 11.64
N GLN A 245 12.97 -14.43 10.37
CA GLN A 245 12.57 -13.45 9.38
C GLN A 245 11.04 -13.32 9.29
N TYR A 246 10.33 -13.82 10.30
CA TYR A 246 8.86 -13.91 10.35
C TYR A 246 8.26 -14.76 9.22
N LEU A 247 9.00 -15.76 8.73
CA LEU A 247 8.56 -16.66 7.66
C LEU A 247 8.12 -18.01 8.24
N GLU A 248 6.84 -18.33 8.12
CA GLU A 248 6.27 -19.58 8.64
C GLU A 248 6.20 -20.67 7.57
N LEU A 249 6.58 -21.89 7.94
CA LEU A 249 6.47 -23.07 7.06
C LEU A 249 5.00 -23.56 7.02
N GLN A 250 4.36 -23.43 5.86
CA GLN A 250 2.97 -23.80 5.63
C GLN A 250 2.82 -24.84 4.52
N TYR A 251 1.65 -25.49 4.46
CA TYR A 251 1.27 -26.41 3.38
C TYR A 251 0.11 -25.81 2.58
N ASN A 252 0.34 -25.52 1.30
CA ASN A 252 -0.59 -24.77 0.43
C ASN A 252 -1.63 -25.67 -0.27
N GLY A 253 -1.90 -26.87 0.26
CA GLY A 253 -2.74 -27.88 -0.38
C GLY A 253 -1.99 -28.78 -1.39
N GLN A 254 -0.87 -28.33 -1.95
CA GLN A 254 -0.06 -29.08 -2.93
C GLN A 254 1.36 -29.37 -2.42
N SER A 255 2.06 -28.35 -1.94
CA SER A 255 3.47 -28.39 -1.51
C SER A 255 3.69 -27.64 -0.19
N TYR A 256 4.89 -27.79 0.37
CA TYR A 256 5.32 -26.99 1.52
C TYR A 256 6.07 -25.74 1.04
N SER A 257 5.74 -24.59 1.62
CA SER A 257 6.33 -23.28 1.30
C SER A 257 6.41 -22.41 2.54
N PHE A 258 7.45 -21.57 2.63
CA PHE A 258 7.48 -20.50 3.63
C PHE A 258 6.59 -19.33 3.17
N ARG A 259 5.87 -18.69 4.11
CA ARG A 259 5.11 -17.46 3.88
C ARG A 259 5.43 -16.40 4.94
N PRO A 260 5.54 -15.11 4.59
CA PRO A 260 5.75 -14.06 5.58
C PRO A 260 4.48 -13.81 6.41
N ASN A 261 4.57 -14.01 7.73
CA ASN A 261 3.49 -13.77 8.67
C ASN A 261 3.97 -12.97 9.91
N PRO A 262 4.39 -11.69 9.73
CA PRO A 262 4.89 -10.87 10.83
C PRO A 262 3.80 -10.31 11.77
N VAL A 263 2.53 -10.37 11.36
CA VAL A 263 1.39 -9.81 12.12
C VAL A 263 0.60 -10.88 12.88
N PHE A 264 0.34 -12.03 12.24
CA PHE A 264 -0.51 -13.09 12.80
C PHE A 264 0.29 -14.33 13.19
N GLY A 265 1.63 -14.25 13.16
CA GLY A 265 2.53 -15.33 13.54
C GLY A 265 2.69 -15.41 15.05
N LYS A 266 3.09 -16.59 15.55
CA LYS A 266 3.25 -16.84 17.00
C LYS A 266 4.27 -15.93 17.70
N ASP A 267 5.22 -15.39 16.94
CA ASP A 267 6.32 -14.54 17.41
C ASP A 267 6.15 -13.07 16.96
N ALA A 268 4.93 -12.65 16.60
CA ALA A 268 4.64 -11.28 16.19
C ALA A 268 4.97 -10.27 17.34
N PRO A 269 5.70 -9.18 17.07
CA PRO A 269 6.16 -8.25 18.09
C PRO A 269 5.07 -7.24 18.51
N GLU A 270 5.03 -6.82 19.77
CA GLU A 270 4.01 -5.91 20.32
C GLU A 270 3.88 -4.58 19.55
N TYR A 271 4.96 -4.05 18.96
CA TYR A 271 4.92 -2.82 18.16
C TYR A 271 4.18 -3.00 16.81
N ILE A 272 3.82 -4.22 16.40
CA ILE A 272 3.08 -4.48 15.15
C ILE A 272 1.69 -3.85 15.16
N ASP A 273 1.10 -3.64 16.35
CA ASP A 273 -0.18 -2.97 16.57
C ASP A 273 -0.15 -1.47 16.18
N ARG A 274 1.02 -0.93 15.82
CA ARG A 274 1.15 0.42 15.21
C ARG A 274 0.77 0.44 13.73
N LEU A 275 0.66 -0.70 13.06
CA LEU A 275 0.12 -0.77 11.70
C LEU A 275 -1.37 -0.44 11.70
N HIS A 276 -1.80 0.42 10.79
CA HIS A 276 -3.19 0.81 10.66
C HIS A 276 -4.07 -0.43 10.40
N PRO A 277 -5.16 -0.69 11.16
CA PRO A 277 -5.89 -1.95 11.12
C PRO A 277 -6.50 -2.27 9.75
N ASN A 278 -6.75 -1.25 8.91
CA ASN A 278 -7.27 -1.45 7.56
C ASN A 278 -6.19 -1.83 6.53
N VAL A 279 -4.89 -1.86 6.86
CA VAL A 279 -3.86 -2.44 5.96
C VAL A 279 -3.78 -3.97 6.09
N LEU A 280 -4.37 -4.54 7.14
CA LEU A 280 -4.07 -5.90 7.59
C LEU A 280 -4.57 -7.02 6.65
N GLY A 281 -5.51 -6.74 5.75
CA GLY A 281 -5.89 -7.67 4.68
C GLY A 281 -4.72 -7.97 3.73
N TYR A 282 -3.87 -6.99 3.44
CA TYR A 282 -2.66 -7.19 2.63
C TYR A 282 -1.64 -8.11 3.31
N PHE A 283 -1.32 -7.86 4.59
CA PHE A 283 -0.47 -8.77 5.38
C PHE A 283 -1.08 -10.16 5.52
N LYS A 284 -2.42 -10.27 5.59
CA LYS A 284 -3.10 -11.56 5.71
C LYS A 284 -3.04 -12.37 4.41
N TYR A 285 -3.17 -11.71 3.25
CA TYR A 285 -2.93 -12.33 1.94
C TYR A 285 -1.48 -12.77 1.80
N LEU A 286 -0.50 -11.97 2.24
CA LEU A 286 0.91 -12.37 2.24
C LEU A 286 1.14 -13.65 3.09
N ALA A 287 0.52 -13.70 4.27
CA ALA A 287 0.63 -14.80 5.23
C ALA A 287 -0.09 -16.10 4.83
N THR A 288 -1.17 -16.04 4.04
CA THR A 288 -1.97 -17.23 3.64
C THR A 288 -1.82 -17.58 2.15
N GLY A 289 -1.64 -16.59 1.31
CA GLY A 289 -1.74 -16.68 -0.14
C GLY A 289 -3.19 -16.77 -0.62
N SER A 290 -3.36 -17.37 -1.80
CA SER A 290 -4.68 -17.67 -2.32
C SER A 290 -5.45 -18.60 -1.40
N LEU A 291 -6.72 -18.30 -1.20
CA LEU A 291 -7.62 -19.13 -0.38
C LEU A 291 -8.25 -20.27 -1.20
N LEU A 292 -7.93 -20.36 -2.50
CA LEU A 292 -8.48 -21.32 -3.45
C LEU A 292 -7.38 -22.19 -4.09
N VAL A 293 -7.61 -23.50 -4.14
CA VAL A 293 -6.75 -24.48 -4.81
C VAL A 293 -7.60 -25.28 -5.79
N GLY A 294 -7.40 -25.06 -7.09
CA GLY A 294 -8.19 -25.72 -8.15
C GLY A 294 -9.67 -25.32 -8.19
N GLY A 295 -10.07 -24.29 -7.45
CA GLY A 295 -11.46 -23.86 -7.26
C GLY A 295 -12.06 -24.23 -5.90
N ASP A 296 -11.42 -25.14 -5.15
CA ASP A 296 -11.82 -25.51 -3.79
C ASP A 296 -11.16 -24.63 -2.72
N LEU A 297 -11.83 -24.43 -1.58
CA LEU A 297 -11.29 -23.69 -0.44
C LEU A 297 -10.12 -24.45 0.20
N LEU A 298 -9.01 -23.75 0.45
CA LEU A 298 -7.83 -24.27 1.15
C LEU A 298 -8.07 -24.45 2.67
N TYR A 299 -8.96 -23.63 3.23
CA TYR A 299 -9.33 -23.61 4.65
C TYR A 299 -10.82 -23.99 4.83
N SER A 300 -11.33 -24.01 6.07
CA SER A 300 -12.78 -24.12 6.30
C SER A 300 -13.52 -22.90 5.73
N ARG A 301 -14.85 -22.97 5.59
CA ARG A 301 -15.62 -21.79 5.11
C ARG A 301 -15.58 -20.67 6.15
N GLU A 302 -15.56 -21.06 7.41
CA GLU A 302 -15.56 -20.23 8.61
C GLU A 302 -14.20 -19.51 8.76
N ASP A 303 -13.09 -20.23 8.63
CA ASP A 303 -11.75 -19.65 8.55
C ASP A 303 -11.63 -18.72 7.34
N SER A 304 -12.13 -19.14 6.17
CA SER A 304 -12.06 -18.35 4.94
C SER A 304 -12.85 -17.05 5.09
N ALA A 305 -14.08 -17.07 5.60
CA ALA A 305 -14.87 -15.87 5.89
C ALA A 305 -14.19 -14.97 6.95
N THR A 306 -13.53 -15.56 7.95
CA THR A 306 -12.71 -14.83 8.95
C THR A 306 -11.52 -14.11 8.29
N ILE A 307 -10.88 -14.72 7.28
CA ILE A 307 -9.82 -14.08 6.50
C ILE A 307 -10.39 -12.98 5.60
N LEU A 308 -11.51 -13.26 4.92
CA LEU A 308 -12.16 -12.30 4.02
C LEU A 308 -12.67 -11.05 4.75
N ARG A 309 -12.97 -11.12 6.05
CA ARG A 309 -13.22 -9.93 6.90
C ARG A 309 -12.07 -8.92 6.89
N LEU A 310 -10.82 -9.40 6.90
CA LEU A 310 -9.64 -8.53 6.82
C LEU A 310 -9.45 -7.99 5.40
N TYR A 311 -9.73 -8.82 4.38
CA TYR A 311 -9.67 -8.38 2.98
C TYR A 311 -10.74 -7.31 2.71
N GLU A 312 -11.98 -7.49 3.18
CA GLU A 312 -13.06 -6.50 3.09
C GLU A 312 -12.64 -5.15 3.70
N LYS A 313 -12.12 -5.14 4.94
CA LYS A 313 -11.66 -3.89 5.59
C LYS A 313 -10.60 -3.16 4.77
N THR A 314 -9.64 -3.87 4.20
CA THR A 314 -8.63 -3.27 3.32
C THR A 314 -9.22 -2.82 1.99
N LEU A 315 -10.04 -3.64 1.34
CA LEU A 315 -10.66 -3.33 0.06
C LEU A 315 -11.69 -2.20 0.15
N VAL A 316 -12.28 -1.95 1.32
CA VAL A 316 -13.17 -0.82 1.55
C VAL A 316 -12.40 0.46 1.87
N ALA A 317 -11.29 0.39 2.62
CA ALA A 317 -10.49 1.58 2.96
C ALA A 317 -9.56 2.06 1.83
N ASP A 318 -9.01 1.16 1.01
CA ASP A 318 -7.96 1.52 0.06
C ASP A 318 -8.50 2.20 -1.21
N ASN A 319 -8.23 3.50 -1.36
CA ASN A 319 -8.60 4.26 -2.56
C ASN A 319 -7.77 3.90 -3.81
N SER A 320 -6.70 3.11 -3.67
CA SER A 320 -5.69 2.83 -4.72
C SER A 320 -6.12 1.75 -5.73
N THR A 321 -7.30 1.89 -6.33
CA THR A 321 -7.92 0.85 -7.18
C THR A 321 -7.08 0.36 -8.36
N ASP A 322 -6.11 1.16 -8.79
CA ASP A 322 -5.32 0.93 -9.99
C ASP A 322 -4.01 0.16 -9.67
N MET A 323 -3.75 -0.18 -8.41
CA MET A 323 -2.55 -0.91 -7.97
C MET A 323 -2.70 -2.43 -8.21
N ASP A 324 -1.62 -3.10 -8.63
CA ASP A 324 -1.62 -4.56 -8.81
C ASP A 324 -1.93 -5.31 -7.51
N LYS A 325 -1.31 -4.89 -6.39
CA LYS A 325 -1.53 -5.51 -5.07
C LYS A 325 -2.99 -5.41 -4.62
N PHE A 326 -3.65 -4.27 -4.91
CA PHE A 326 -5.08 -4.07 -4.68
C PHE A 326 -5.93 -5.03 -5.52
N ASN A 327 -5.64 -5.13 -6.83
CA ASN A 327 -6.42 -5.96 -7.74
C ASN A 327 -6.26 -7.47 -7.48
N VAL A 328 -5.09 -7.91 -6.98
CA VAL A 328 -4.89 -9.26 -6.47
C VAL A 328 -5.78 -9.53 -5.24
N LEU A 329 -5.74 -8.65 -4.23
CA LEU A 329 -6.57 -8.80 -3.02
C LEU A 329 -8.08 -8.79 -3.35
N LYS A 330 -8.49 -7.92 -4.28
CA LYS A 330 -9.85 -7.81 -4.80
C LYS A 330 -10.30 -9.11 -5.48
N GLY A 331 -9.47 -9.65 -6.38
CA GLY A 331 -9.76 -10.91 -7.07
C GLY A 331 -9.85 -12.10 -6.11
N GLU A 332 -8.97 -12.17 -5.12
CA GLU A 332 -9.01 -13.21 -4.07
C GLU A 332 -10.26 -13.11 -3.20
N PHE A 333 -10.66 -11.90 -2.80
CA PHE A 333 -11.93 -11.69 -2.08
C PHE A 333 -13.13 -12.11 -2.93
N GLU A 334 -13.25 -11.59 -4.15
CA GLU A 334 -14.38 -11.85 -5.05
C GLU A 334 -14.58 -13.34 -5.35
N ASN A 335 -13.50 -14.05 -5.72
CA ASN A 335 -13.59 -15.46 -6.07
C ASN A 335 -13.82 -16.33 -4.83
N THR A 336 -13.12 -16.08 -3.72
CA THR A 336 -13.30 -16.88 -2.50
C THR A 336 -14.70 -16.69 -1.92
N TRP A 337 -15.23 -15.47 -1.95
CA TRP A 337 -16.58 -15.18 -1.44
C TRP A 337 -17.67 -15.82 -2.31
N LEU A 338 -17.50 -15.79 -3.64
CA LEU A 338 -18.38 -16.52 -4.56
C LEU A 338 -18.37 -18.03 -4.28
N THR A 339 -17.18 -18.60 -4.03
CA THR A 339 -17.00 -20.01 -3.67
C THR A 339 -17.62 -20.38 -2.32
N ILE A 340 -17.55 -19.51 -1.30
CA ILE A 340 -18.21 -19.73 -0.01
C ILE A 340 -19.73 -19.77 -0.19
N PHE A 341 -20.31 -18.82 -0.94
CA PHE A 341 -21.75 -18.77 -1.17
C PHE A 341 -22.29 -19.91 -2.03
N LYS A 342 -21.64 -20.23 -3.16
CA LYS A 342 -22.16 -21.19 -4.16
C LYS A 342 -21.68 -22.63 -3.88
N GLY A 343 -20.59 -22.79 -3.13
CA GLY A 343 -19.92 -24.07 -2.89
C GLY A 343 -19.25 -24.63 -4.14
N THR A 344 -18.77 -25.86 -4.02
CA THR A 344 -17.99 -26.55 -5.06
C THR A 344 -18.46 -27.99 -5.26
N ASP A 345 -17.88 -28.69 -6.24
CA ASP A 345 -18.18 -30.11 -6.47
C ASP A 345 -17.74 -31.01 -5.30
N THR A 346 -16.68 -30.65 -4.58
CA THR A 346 -16.21 -31.42 -3.40
C THR A 346 -16.93 -31.00 -2.11
N ASN A 347 -17.25 -29.70 -1.96
CA ASN A 347 -18.06 -29.19 -0.86
C ASN A 347 -19.29 -28.40 -1.37
N PRO A 348 -20.33 -29.10 -1.86
CA PRO A 348 -21.55 -28.45 -2.32
C PRO A 348 -22.32 -27.85 -1.15
N ILE A 349 -23.14 -26.82 -1.41
CA ILE A 349 -24.05 -26.19 -0.43
C ILE A 349 -25.39 -26.93 -0.28
N ARG A 350 -25.74 -27.77 -1.26
CA ARG A 350 -26.97 -28.58 -1.27
C ARG A 350 -26.67 -30.05 -1.06
N THR A 351 -27.66 -30.74 -0.52
CA THR A 351 -27.73 -32.21 -0.41
C THR A 351 -28.09 -32.83 -1.77
N LYS A 352 -27.97 -34.16 -1.89
CA LYS A 352 -28.37 -34.90 -3.11
C LYS A 352 -29.87 -34.84 -3.42
N THR A 353 -30.70 -34.34 -2.50
CA THR A 353 -32.13 -34.08 -2.70
C THR A 353 -32.43 -32.61 -3.07
N GLY A 354 -31.40 -31.78 -3.27
CA GLY A 354 -31.52 -30.37 -3.68
C GLY A 354 -31.80 -29.38 -2.54
N GLN A 355 -32.10 -29.86 -1.33
CA GLN A 355 -32.24 -29.04 -0.12
C GLN A 355 -30.87 -28.47 0.31
N PHE A 356 -30.83 -27.25 0.81
CA PHE A 356 -29.64 -26.69 1.45
C PHE A 356 -29.20 -27.55 2.64
N LYS A 357 -27.89 -27.64 2.85
CA LYS A 357 -27.29 -28.32 4.00
C LYS A 357 -27.45 -27.47 5.27
N PRO A 358 -27.68 -28.07 6.46
CA PRO A 358 -27.74 -27.33 7.73
C PRO A 358 -26.50 -26.46 7.95
N GLU A 359 -25.30 -27.03 7.79
CA GLU A 359 -24.03 -26.33 8.01
C GLU A 359 -23.80 -25.14 7.04
N TYR A 360 -24.52 -25.09 5.92
CA TYR A 360 -24.54 -23.91 5.05
C TYR A 360 -25.54 -22.85 5.53
N MET A 361 -26.72 -23.26 6.00
CA MET A 361 -27.73 -22.34 6.52
C MET A 361 -27.30 -21.67 7.82
N ASP A 362 -26.58 -22.40 8.68
CA ASP A 362 -26.00 -21.88 9.92
C ASP A 362 -24.97 -20.79 9.60
N LEU A 363 -23.96 -21.10 8.76
CA LEU A 363 -22.96 -20.14 8.28
C LEU A 363 -23.60 -18.92 7.59
N LEU A 364 -24.58 -19.13 6.70
CA LEU A 364 -25.30 -18.05 6.02
C LEU A 364 -26.01 -17.12 7.01
N THR A 365 -26.52 -17.66 8.12
CA THR A 365 -27.15 -16.89 9.20
C THR A 365 -26.10 -16.10 10.00
N THR A 366 -24.98 -16.72 10.38
CA THR A 366 -23.81 -16.05 11.00
C THR A 366 -23.30 -14.87 10.17
N ILE A 367 -23.24 -15.01 8.83
CA ILE A 367 -22.87 -13.91 7.93
C ILE A 367 -23.95 -12.83 7.91
N ALA A 368 -25.23 -13.19 7.76
CA ALA A 368 -26.36 -12.25 7.73
C ALA A 368 -26.52 -11.46 9.04
N ASN A 369 -26.10 -12.03 10.17
CA ASN A 369 -26.01 -11.35 11.47
C ASN A 369 -24.85 -10.32 11.56
N GLY A 370 -23.91 -10.31 10.60
CA GLY A 370 -22.82 -9.33 10.54
C GLY A 370 -21.50 -9.74 11.21
N GLU A 371 -21.34 -11.01 11.60
CA GLU A 371 -20.15 -11.46 12.35
C GLU A 371 -18.83 -11.32 11.54
N TYR A 372 -18.91 -11.36 10.21
CA TYR A 372 -17.77 -11.24 9.31
C TYR A 372 -17.57 -9.82 8.73
N GLY A 373 -18.49 -9.30 7.93
CA GLY A 373 -18.32 -7.98 7.27
C GLY A 373 -19.64 -7.46 6.69
N GLU A 374 -19.69 -6.17 6.36
CA GLU A 374 -20.90 -5.46 5.92
C GLU A 374 -21.26 -5.73 4.45
N ALA A 375 -20.26 -5.76 3.55
CA ALA A 375 -20.48 -6.18 2.18
C ALA A 375 -20.93 -7.66 2.14
N MET A 376 -20.28 -8.50 2.95
CA MET A 376 -20.67 -9.90 3.14
C MET A 376 -22.09 -10.04 3.74
N ARG A 377 -22.45 -9.24 4.75
CA ARG A 377 -23.75 -9.23 5.44
C ARG A 377 -24.91 -8.94 4.50
N LYS A 378 -24.81 -7.85 3.72
CA LYS A 378 -25.89 -7.42 2.81
C LYS A 378 -26.27 -8.50 1.80
N THR A 379 -25.29 -9.15 1.17
CA THR A 379 -25.55 -10.24 0.22
C THR A 379 -26.11 -11.49 0.92
N ALA A 380 -25.60 -11.84 2.11
CA ALA A 380 -26.06 -13.00 2.86
C ALA A 380 -27.50 -12.86 3.34
N GLN A 381 -27.88 -11.70 3.87
CA GLN A 381 -29.24 -11.42 4.33
C GLN A 381 -30.27 -11.61 3.20
N LEU A 382 -30.00 -11.06 2.01
CA LEU A 382 -30.88 -11.17 0.84
C LEU A 382 -31.06 -12.64 0.40
N ILE A 383 -29.96 -13.41 0.33
CA ILE A 383 -30.01 -14.84 0.00
C ILE A 383 -30.78 -15.63 1.06
N LEU A 384 -30.53 -15.34 2.35
CA LEU A 384 -31.16 -16.01 3.48
C LEU A 384 -32.67 -15.79 3.51
N ASP A 385 -33.14 -14.57 3.25
CA ASP A 385 -34.57 -14.25 3.27
C ASP A 385 -35.31 -14.79 2.04
N GLU A 386 -34.69 -14.81 0.86
CA GLU A 386 -35.23 -15.56 -0.30
C GLU A 386 -35.44 -17.04 0.03
N ILE A 387 -34.46 -17.68 0.72
CA ILE A 387 -34.54 -19.09 1.13
C ILE A 387 -35.63 -19.30 2.19
N LYS A 388 -35.75 -18.42 3.19
CA LYS A 388 -36.84 -18.47 4.19
C LYS A 388 -38.22 -18.34 3.55
N LEU A 389 -38.37 -17.48 2.54
CA LEU A 389 -39.65 -17.20 1.87
C LEU A 389 -40.05 -18.27 0.84
N THR A 390 -39.09 -18.88 0.14
CA THR A 390 -39.37 -19.70 -1.05
C THR A 390 -38.70 -21.08 -1.08
N GLY A 391 -37.77 -21.35 -0.17
CA GLY A 391 -36.92 -22.55 -0.17
C GLY A 391 -35.82 -22.53 -1.25
N GLN A 392 -35.64 -21.43 -1.98
CA GLN A 392 -34.62 -21.20 -3.01
C GLN A 392 -34.07 -19.79 -2.90
N SER A 393 -32.96 -19.49 -3.58
CA SER A 393 -32.51 -18.10 -3.78
C SER A 393 -32.10 -17.89 -5.23
N LYS A 394 -32.79 -16.94 -5.87
CA LYS A 394 -32.48 -16.47 -7.22
C LYS A 394 -31.23 -15.58 -7.17
N THR A 395 -31.07 -14.77 -6.14
CA THR A 395 -29.86 -13.97 -5.91
C THR A 395 -28.62 -14.87 -5.88
N LEU A 396 -28.64 -15.96 -5.10
CA LEU A 396 -27.55 -16.94 -5.03
C LEU A 396 -27.26 -17.64 -6.37
N GLU A 397 -28.31 -18.07 -7.07
CA GLU A 397 -28.17 -18.70 -8.39
C GLU A 397 -27.51 -17.76 -9.41
N GLN A 398 -27.91 -16.48 -9.41
CA GLN A 398 -27.42 -15.48 -10.36
C GLN A 398 -26.11 -14.79 -9.92
N LEU A 399 -25.71 -14.89 -8.64
CA LEU A 399 -24.55 -14.21 -8.06
C LEU A 399 -23.26 -14.40 -8.86
N THR A 400 -22.54 -13.30 -9.08
CA THR A 400 -21.24 -13.22 -9.75
C THR A 400 -20.23 -12.44 -8.90
N THR A 401 -18.95 -12.42 -9.34
CA THR A 401 -17.92 -11.56 -8.75
C THR A 401 -18.23 -10.06 -8.89
N TYR A 402 -18.99 -9.65 -9.91
CA TYR A 402 -19.43 -8.26 -10.07
C TYR A 402 -20.40 -7.84 -8.98
N ASP A 403 -21.36 -8.68 -8.60
CA ASP A 403 -22.32 -8.38 -7.54
C ASP A 403 -21.63 -8.28 -6.17
N ILE A 404 -20.59 -9.09 -5.97
CA ILE A 404 -19.72 -9.05 -4.78
C ILE A 404 -18.89 -7.76 -4.75
N TRP A 405 -18.33 -7.36 -5.90
CA TRP A 405 -17.65 -6.07 -6.03
C TRP A 405 -18.59 -4.88 -5.79
N MET A 406 -19.83 -4.95 -6.29
CA MET A 406 -20.85 -3.95 -5.97
C MET A 406 -21.17 -3.91 -4.47
N GLY A 407 -21.15 -5.05 -3.76
CA GLY A 407 -21.23 -5.09 -2.30
C GLY A 407 -20.11 -4.30 -1.62
N ILE A 408 -18.87 -4.44 -2.10
CA ILE A 408 -17.72 -3.64 -1.65
C ILE A 408 -17.88 -2.17 -2.04
N LEU A 409 -18.34 -1.85 -3.26
CA LEU A 409 -18.60 -0.47 -3.68
C LEU A 409 -19.72 0.21 -2.87
N TYR A 410 -20.75 -0.52 -2.44
CA TYR A 410 -21.77 0.04 -1.54
C TYR A 410 -21.26 0.22 -0.11
N ALA A 411 -20.48 -0.73 0.42
CA ALA A 411 -19.81 -0.54 1.71
C ALA A 411 -18.81 0.65 1.66
N ARG A 412 -18.14 0.84 0.53
CA ARG A 412 -17.33 2.02 0.21
C ARG A 412 -18.15 3.29 0.13
N GLU A 413 -19.26 3.34 -0.60
CA GLU A 413 -20.11 4.55 -0.70
C GLU A 413 -20.74 4.92 0.66
N ASP A 414 -21.07 3.93 1.50
CA ASP A 414 -21.52 4.15 2.89
C ASP A 414 -20.41 4.69 3.81
N LEU A 415 -19.12 4.46 3.49
CA LEU A 415 -17.95 4.86 4.30
C LEU A 415 -17.13 6.02 3.72
N PHE A 416 -17.23 6.31 2.42
CA PHE A 416 -16.54 7.40 1.71
C PHE A 416 -17.32 8.73 1.77
N MET A 417 -17.91 9.00 2.95
CA MET A 417 -17.97 10.37 3.47
C MET A 417 -16.81 10.64 4.45
N GLN A 418 -15.63 10.06 4.20
CA GLN A 418 -14.40 10.45 4.89
C GLN A 418 -14.06 11.91 4.57
N THR A 419 -14.04 12.73 5.61
CA THR A 419 -13.33 14.01 5.63
C THR A 419 -11.81 13.77 5.68
N GLU A 420 -11.03 14.81 5.37
CA GLU A 420 -9.55 14.76 5.27
C GLU A 420 -8.83 14.38 6.59
N ASP A 421 -9.56 14.15 7.68
CA ASP A 421 -9.09 13.79 9.01
C ASP A 421 -9.31 12.31 9.39
N GLY A 422 -9.81 11.47 8.47
CA GLY A 422 -9.87 10.01 8.63
C GLY A 422 -10.95 9.47 9.58
N THR A 423 -11.94 10.30 9.94
CA THR A 423 -13.08 9.88 10.76
C THR A 423 -13.99 8.89 10.03
N THR A 424 -14.63 7.97 10.77
CA THR A 424 -15.57 7.00 10.18
C THR A 424 -16.95 7.64 10.11
N SER A 425 -17.39 7.99 8.91
CA SER A 425 -18.71 8.60 8.68
C SER A 425 -19.73 7.57 8.21
N ILE A 426 -20.97 7.69 8.70
CA ILE A 426 -22.16 7.00 8.16
C ILE A 426 -23.21 8.05 7.80
N ALA A 427 -23.67 8.04 6.56
CA ALA A 427 -24.69 8.95 6.07
C ALA A 427 -26.09 8.60 6.65
N ILE A 428 -26.76 9.56 7.28
CA ILE A 428 -28.16 9.43 7.68
C ILE A 428 -29.02 9.65 6.43
N ASN A 429 -29.29 8.55 5.73
CA ASN A 429 -30.18 8.45 4.58
C ASN A 429 -31.50 7.71 4.98
N PRO A 430 -32.52 7.62 4.11
CA PRO A 430 -33.78 6.97 4.44
C PRO A 430 -33.62 5.49 4.87
N ASP A 431 -32.67 4.77 4.28
CA ASP A 431 -32.43 3.35 4.57
C ASP A 431 -31.77 3.15 5.94
N TRP A 432 -30.91 4.08 6.37
CA TRP A 432 -30.35 4.11 7.73
C TRP A 432 -31.41 4.45 8.78
N ILE A 433 -32.33 5.37 8.46
CA ILE A 433 -33.47 5.70 9.34
C ILE A 433 -34.40 4.49 9.48
N GLU A 434 -34.71 3.78 8.39
CA GLU A 434 -35.56 2.58 8.44
C GLU A 434 -34.88 1.39 9.14
N GLN A 435 -33.56 1.22 9.01
CA GLN A 435 -32.79 0.26 9.80
C GLN A 435 -32.82 0.60 11.30
N THR A 436 -32.59 1.87 11.66
CA THR A 436 -32.63 2.36 13.05
C THR A 436 -34.03 2.18 13.65
N LYS A 437 -35.08 2.48 12.88
CA LYS A 437 -36.49 2.23 13.21
C LYS A 437 -36.81 0.75 13.39
N THR A 438 -36.22 -0.14 12.59
CA THR A 438 -36.38 -1.60 12.73
C THR A 438 -35.75 -2.10 14.03
N LEU A 439 -34.53 -1.63 14.35
CA LEU A 439 -33.87 -1.89 15.62
C LEU A 439 -34.68 -1.37 16.82
N TYR A 440 -35.18 -0.13 16.73
CA TYR A 440 -36.05 0.48 17.73
C TYR A 440 -37.31 -0.34 17.98
N ASN A 441 -38.04 -0.73 16.92
CA ASN A 441 -39.26 -1.55 17.05
C ASN A 441 -38.96 -2.91 17.69
N SER A 442 -37.88 -3.58 17.28
CA SER A 442 -37.44 -4.85 17.88
C SER A 442 -37.19 -4.72 19.39
N TYR A 443 -36.54 -3.64 19.82
CA TYR A 443 -36.35 -3.37 21.25
C TYR A 443 -37.66 -3.02 21.96
N VAL A 444 -38.54 -2.19 21.36
CA VAL A 444 -39.85 -1.82 21.93
C VAL A 444 -40.75 -3.05 22.16
N GLU A 445 -40.77 -3.98 21.21
CA GLU A 445 -41.59 -5.20 21.26
C GLU A 445 -41.07 -6.24 22.27
N THR A 446 -39.75 -6.44 22.34
CA THR A 446 -39.13 -7.47 23.20
C THR A 446 -38.80 -6.98 24.60
N ARG A 447 -38.43 -5.70 24.74
CA ARG A 447 -37.78 -5.09 25.91
C ARG A 447 -36.54 -5.87 26.40
N ASP A 448 -35.83 -6.52 25.48
CA ASP A 448 -34.63 -7.30 25.78
C ASP A 448 -33.38 -6.41 25.78
N ASP A 449 -32.81 -6.16 26.97
CA ASP A 449 -31.59 -5.34 27.12
C ASP A 449 -30.36 -5.95 26.43
N THR A 450 -30.35 -7.23 26.05
CA THR A 450 -29.24 -7.81 25.24
C THR A 450 -29.14 -7.14 23.86
N ILE A 451 -30.25 -6.62 23.32
CA ILE A 451 -30.25 -5.84 22.07
C ILE A 451 -29.41 -4.58 22.26
N ILE A 452 -29.69 -3.75 23.28
CA ILE A 452 -28.90 -2.53 23.55
C ILE A 452 -27.46 -2.87 23.92
N ASN A 453 -27.25 -3.89 24.77
CA ASN A 453 -25.94 -4.28 25.26
C ASN A 453 -24.99 -4.84 24.18
N THR A 454 -25.48 -5.17 22.99
CA THR A 454 -24.67 -5.65 21.85
C THR A 454 -24.49 -4.62 20.74
N LEU A 455 -25.03 -3.39 20.88
CA LEU A 455 -24.91 -2.36 19.85
C LEU A 455 -23.49 -1.77 19.77
N ASN A 456 -23.06 -1.53 18.53
CA ASN A 456 -21.89 -0.70 18.26
C ASN A 456 -22.18 0.79 18.59
N PRO A 457 -21.14 1.64 18.73
CA PRO A 457 -21.28 3.05 19.08
C PRO A 457 -22.23 3.86 18.19
N ILE A 458 -22.16 3.66 16.87
CA ILE A 458 -22.96 4.42 15.89
C ILE A 458 -24.43 3.99 15.95
N ASN A 459 -24.71 2.72 16.25
CA ASN A 459 -26.06 2.22 16.49
C ASN A 459 -26.65 2.76 17.81
N ILE A 460 -25.86 2.90 18.88
CA ILE A 460 -26.29 3.56 20.13
C ILE A 460 -26.72 5.00 19.86
N VAL A 461 -25.88 5.79 19.16
CA VAL A 461 -26.22 7.20 18.84
C VAL A 461 -27.37 7.30 17.84
N SER A 462 -27.45 6.39 16.86
CA SER A 462 -28.60 6.35 15.93
C SER A 462 -29.91 6.07 16.66
N LEU A 463 -29.93 5.07 17.55
CA LEU A 463 -31.10 4.71 18.34
C LEU A 463 -31.50 5.84 19.30
N PHE A 464 -30.53 6.56 19.87
CA PHE A 464 -30.76 7.76 20.67
C PHE A 464 -31.44 8.87 19.85
N LEU A 465 -30.87 9.24 18.70
CA LEU A 465 -31.45 10.26 17.83
C LEU A 465 -32.85 9.89 17.36
N TYR A 466 -33.11 8.61 17.10
CA TYR A 466 -34.43 8.12 16.70
C TYR A 466 -35.44 8.15 17.85
N ALA A 467 -35.09 7.64 19.03
CA ALA A 467 -35.98 7.63 20.19
C ALA A 467 -36.30 9.06 20.68
N HIS A 468 -35.29 9.91 20.83
CA HIS A 468 -35.47 11.31 21.23
C HIS A 468 -36.25 12.09 20.16
N GLY A 469 -35.90 11.91 18.89
CA GLY A 469 -36.56 12.55 17.75
C GLY A 469 -38.02 12.10 17.52
N THR A 470 -38.42 10.95 18.06
CA THR A 470 -39.82 10.48 18.04
C THR A 470 -40.56 10.72 19.37
N GLY A 471 -39.88 11.29 20.38
CA GLY A 471 -40.44 11.64 21.68
C GLY A 471 -40.43 10.52 22.74
N ASP A 472 -39.85 9.35 22.45
CA ASP A 472 -39.67 8.30 23.46
C ASP A 472 -38.45 8.60 24.36
N ARG A 473 -38.71 9.41 25.39
CA ARG A 473 -37.71 9.75 26.41
C ARG A 473 -37.35 8.58 27.32
N GLU A 474 -38.18 7.53 27.42
CA GLU A 474 -37.85 6.35 28.23
C GLU A 474 -36.69 5.58 27.60
N ILE A 475 -36.76 5.36 26.28
CA ILE A 475 -35.71 4.68 25.52
C ILE A 475 -34.51 5.60 25.32
N ALA A 476 -34.71 6.90 25.03
CA ALA A 476 -33.60 7.83 24.88
C ALA A 476 -32.76 7.97 26.17
N GLN A 477 -33.39 8.09 27.34
CA GLN A 477 -32.71 8.15 28.63
C GLN A 477 -31.96 6.86 28.98
N ARG A 478 -32.45 5.68 28.54
CA ARG A 478 -31.81 4.37 28.80
C ARG A 478 -30.49 4.17 28.04
N LEU A 479 -30.20 5.03 27.06
CA LEU A 479 -28.94 5.04 26.29
C LEU A 479 -27.91 6.02 26.87
N LEU A 480 -28.30 6.80 27.89
CA LEU A 480 -27.42 7.72 28.63
C LEU A 480 -26.83 7.02 29.87
N THR A 481 -25.77 7.58 30.44
CA THR A 481 -25.31 7.22 31.79
C THR A 481 -26.20 7.87 32.87
N ASP A 482 -26.22 7.29 34.08
CA ASP A 482 -27.08 7.73 35.21
C ASP A 482 -26.88 9.21 35.64
N ASP A 483 -25.79 9.86 35.20
CA ASP A 483 -25.45 11.25 35.47
C ASP A 483 -25.87 12.25 34.37
N LEU A 484 -26.46 11.78 33.27
CA LEU A 484 -27.07 12.61 32.22
C LEU A 484 -28.60 12.62 32.33
N ASP A 485 -29.19 13.80 32.20
CA ASP A 485 -30.65 14.02 32.18
C ASP A 485 -31.12 14.40 30.77
N ILE A 486 -32.02 13.61 30.19
CA ILE A 486 -32.58 13.82 28.84
C ILE A 486 -33.27 15.18 28.66
N ASP A 487 -33.82 15.78 29.73
CA ASP A 487 -34.44 17.12 29.67
C ASP A 487 -33.40 18.25 29.54
N THR A 488 -32.10 17.96 29.64
CA THR A 488 -31.00 18.90 29.34
C THR A 488 -30.56 18.90 27.87
N VAL A 489 -31.05 17.97 27.05
CA VAL A 489 -30.67 17.83 25.64
C VAL A 489 -31.61 18.64 24.73
N VAL A 490 -31.07 19.34 23.74
CA VAL A 490 -31.86 20.05 22.72
C VAL A 490 -32.94 19.14 22.09
N GLN A 491 -34.16 19.67 21.99
CA GLN A 491 -35.32 18.95 21.47
C GLN A 491 -35.41 19.14 19.95
N PHE A 492 -35.68 18.06 19.23
CA PHE A 492 -35.87 18.06 17.77
C PHE A 492 -36.91 17.01 17.36
N GLU A 493 -37.61 17.23 16.25
CA GLU A 493 -38.60 16.30 15.70
C GLU A 493 -38.00 15.56 14.50
N GLY A 494 -37.70 14.27 14.66
CA GLY A 494 -37.19 13.40 13.60
C GLY A 494 -35.66 13.30 13.50
N MET A 495 -35.18 12.11 13.12
CA MET A 495 -33.77 11.80 12.86
C MET A 495 -33.30 12.36 11.50
N GLU A 496 -34.24 12.63 10.59
CA GLU A 496 -34.03 13.23 9.27
C GLU A 496 -33.37 14.62 9.32
N ASN A 497 -33.39 15.31 10.46
CA ASN A 497 -32.68 16.59 10.65
C ASN A 497 -31.15 16.45 10.56
N PHE A 498 -30.61 15.25 10.69
CA PHE A 498 -29.19 14.97 10.61
C PHE A 498 -28.83 14.38 9.24
N LYS A 499 -27.58 14.59 8.78
CA LYS A 499 -27.08 14.05 7.51
C LYS A 499 -25.99 12.99 7.63
N ALA A 500 -25.26 12.96 8.75
CA ALA A 500 -24.20 12.00 8.98
C ALA A 500 -23.92 11.81 10.48
N LEU A 501 -23.38 10.66 10.85
CA LEU A 501 -22.72 10.39 12.13
C LEU A 501 -21.24 10.15 11.86
N HIS A 502 -20.36 10.93 12.49
CA HIS A 502 -18.91 10.84 12.33
C HIS A 502 -18.28 10.30 13.61
N GLU A 503 -17.84 9.04 13.63
CA GLU A 503 -17.05 8.44 14.72
C GLU A 503 -15.59 8.89 14.64
N ILE A 504 -15.08 9.40 15.76
CA ILE A 504 -13.77 10.04 15.87
C ILE A 504 -12.90 9.22 16.83
N GLY A 505 -11.87 8.59 16.27
CA GLY A 505 -10.86 7.87 17.02
C GLY A 505 -10.00 8.79 17.89
N GLY A 506 -9.65 8.33 19.09
CA GLY A 506 -8.87 9.08 20.06
C GLY A 506 -8.82 8.40 21.43
N SER A 507 -8.37 9.12 22.46
CA SER A 507 -8.29 8.61 23.84
C SER A 507 -9.65 8.45 24.54
N SER A 508 -10.73 8.97 23.95
CA SER A 508 -12.10 8.58 24.26
C SER A 508 -12.94 8.55 23.00
N LEU A 509 -13.91 7.64 22.96
CA LEU A 509 -14.81 7.42 21.83
C LEU A 509 -15.81 8.57 21.69
N HIS A 510 -15.82 9.21 20.53
CA HIS A 510 -16.71 10.34 20.20
C HIS A 510 -17.46 10.09 18.90
N ILE A 511 -18.71 10.56 18.83
CA ILE A 511 -19.51 10.59 17.61
C ILE A 511 -20.09 11.99 17.43
N LYS A 512 -19.93 12.59 16.26
CA LYS A 512 -20.61 13.85 15.89
C LYS A 512 -21.77 13.58 14.94
N ALA A 513 -23.00 13.90 15.34
CA ALA A 513 -24.14 13.94 14.44
C ALA A 513 -24.20 15.30 13.74
N GLU A 514 -24.02 15.35 12.42
CA GLU A 514 -23.99 16.62 11.69
C GLU A 514 -25.38 17.04 11.21
N VAL A 515 -25.80 18.27 11.54
CA VAL A 515 -27.15 18.77 11.32
C VAL A 515 -27.29 19.33 9.89
N ARG A 516 -28.42 19.03 9.22
CA ARG A 516 -28.79 19.57 7.90
C ARG A 516 -29.05 21.07 7.95
N SER A 517 -28.76 21.77 6.87
CA SER A 517 -28.86 23.25 6.76
C SER A 517 -30.19 23.81 7.27
N GLU A 518 -31.27 23.07 7.08
CA GLU A 518 -32.66 23.46 7.39
C GLU A 518 -32.94 23.42 8.91
N ALA A 519 -32.28 22.51 9.64
CA ALA A 519 -32.48 22.28 11.07
C ALA A 519 -31.48 23.02 11.96
N ARG A 520 -30.43 23.63 11.39
CA ARG A 520 -29.36 24.33 12.16
C ARG A 520 -29.85 25.49 13.01
N GLY A 521 -31.02 26.06 12.70
CA GLY A 521 -31.66 27.10 13.50
C GLY A 521 -32.32 26.61 14.80
N VAL A 522 -32.40 25.28 15.00
CA VAL A 522 -33.00 24.64 16.19
C VAL A 522 -31.98 23.79 16.94
N ILE A 523 -31.17 23.00 16.23
CA ILE A 523 -30.28 21.96 16.82
C ILE A 523 -28.81 22.42 16.92
N GLY A 524 -28.45 23.58 16.34
CA GLY A 524 -27.05 23.95 16.16
C GLY A 524 -26.41 23.30 14.92
N GLN A 525 -25.09 23.33 14.78
CA GLN A 525 -24.41 22.83 13.57
C GLN A 525 -24.19 21.31 13.57
N GLN A 526 -24.04 20.73 14.77
CA GLN A 526 -23.76 19.34 15.04
C GLN A 526 -24.23 19.01 16.47
N LEU A 527 -24.32 17.73 16.82
CA LEU A 527 -24.33 17.28 18.22
C LEU A 527 -23.13 16.36 18.45
N SER A 528 -22.39 16.57 19.54
CA SER A 528 -21.18 15.83 19.89
C SER A 528 -21.41 14.91 21.10
N PHE A 529 -21.49 13.62 20.81
CA PHE A 529 -21.69 12.53 21.76
C PHE A 529 -20.33 12.01 22.24
N LYS A 530 -20.19 11.78 23.54
CA LYS A 530 -19.06 11.04 24.13
C LYS A 530 -19.57 9.72 24.68
N LEU A 531 -19.02 8.60 24.24
CA LEU A 531 -19.42 7.29 24.73
C LEU A 531 -18.42 6.75 25.74
N THR A 532 -18.92 6.00 26.72
CA THR A 532 -18.11 5.21 27.66
C THR A 532 -18.49 3.74 27.54
N SER A 533 -17.51 2.85 27.69
CA SER A 533 -17.79 1.42 27.84
C SER A 533 -18.20 1.11 29.28
N VAL A 534 -19.17 0.23 29.43
CA VAL A 534 -19.66 -0.29 30.72
C VAL A 534 -19.60 -1.81 30.67
N VAL A 535 -18.99 -2.41 31.69
CA VAL A 535 -18.83 -3.87 31.78
C VAL A 535 -20.06 -4.46 32.48
N THR A 536 -20.78 -5.37 31.80
CA THR A 536 -21.91 -6.09 32.40
C THR A 536 -21.44 -7.06 33.49
N LYS A 537 -22.37 -7.59 34.28
CA LYS A 537 -22.07 -8.63 35.30
C LYS A 537 -21.50 -9.92 34.70
N ASN A 538 -21.59 -10.11 33.38
CA ASN A 538 -21.05 -11.25 32.65
C ASN A 538 -19.65 -11.00 32.08
N GLY A 539 -19.16 -9.76 32.12
CA GLY A 539 -17.87 -9.34 31.52
C GLY A 539 -17.99 -8.75 30.11
N GLU A 540 -19.20 -8.67 29.54
CA GLU A 540 -19.44 -8.09 28.22
C GLU A 540 -19.33 -6.56 28.29
N GLN A 541 -18.78 -5.92 27.25
CA GLN A 541 -18.70 -4.46 27.16
C GLN A 541 -19.83 -3.94 26.26
N HIS A 542 -20.64 -3.01 26.80
CA HIS A 542 -21.61 -2.22 26.05
C HIS A 542 -21.27 -0.73 26.16
N TYR A 543 -21.88 0.10 25.32
CA TYR A 543 -21.62 1.55 25.28
C TYR A 543 -22.83 2.36 25.74
N LEU A 544 -22.59 3.37 26.57
CA LEU A 544 -23.59 4.39 26.96
C LEU A 544 -23.05 5.79 26.65
N ILE A 545 -23.98 6.72 26.40
CA ILE A 545 -23.68 8.13 26.13
C ILE A 545 -23.43 8.85 27.46
N SER A 546 -22.19 9.32 27.64
CA SER A 546 -21.64 9.96 28.84
C SER A 546 -21.49 11.48 28.76
N ALA A 547 -21.73 12.07 27.58
CA ALA A 547 -21.94 13.50 27.39
C ALA A 547 -22.60 13.77 26.03
N ILE A 548 -23.38 14.84 25.94
CA ILE A 548 -23.91 15.42 24.70
C ILE A 548 -23.57 16.92 24.73
N ASN A 549 -23.13 17.48 23.60
CA ASN A 549 -22.76 18.89 23.46
C ASN A 549 -23.25 19.43 22.10
N GLU A 550 -23.51 20.72 22.01
CA GLU A 550 -23.97 21.47 20.81
C GLU A 550 -22.82 22.25 20.14
#